data_AF-A7NP96-F1
#
_entry.id   AF-A7NP96-F1
#
_cell.length_a   1.000
_cell.length_b   1.000
_cell.length_c   1.000
_cell.angle_alpha   90.00
_cell.angle_beta   90.00
_cell.angle_gamma   90.00
#
_symmetry.space_group_name_H-M   'P 1'
#
loop_
_entity.id
_entity.type
_entity.pdbx_description
1 polymer ?
#
loop_
_entity_poly.entity_id
_entity_poly.type
_entity_poly.pdbx_seq_one_letter_code
_entity_poly.pdbx_strand_id
1 'polypeptide(L)'
;MGTPLDIDLDALDVPELERLRDAINRRILQKRRTKGLTLPELLRLFEETKAVLAEHHLEWRSLERWQWMDGEIKFWLNPVDQESYRAGWYSIDDLIAWVYNEGPIVIHPKTEDDDDLDDEWDTRNNVAIRWLPDSETHTVSN
;
A
#
# COMPACT_ATOMS: atom_id res chain seq x y z
N MET A 1 24.98 6.55 -21.45
CA MET A 1 24.58 7.96 -21.25
C MET A 1 23.16 8.10 -21.79
N GLY A 2 22.16 8.33 -20.94
CA GLY A 2 20.79 8.55 -21.38
C GLY A 2 20.53 10.05 -21.48
N THR A 3 20.15 10.54 -22.65
CA THR A 3 19.66 11.91 -22.85
C THR A 3 18.41 12.13 -22.01
N PRO A 4 18.27 13.26 -21.29
CA PRO A 4 17.01 13.59 -20.62
C PRO A 4 15.93 13.76 -21.68
N LEU A 5 14.84 12.99 -21.52
CA LEU A 5 13.61 13.19 -22.28
C LEU A 5 12.86 14.35 -21.62
N ASP A 6 12.75 15.46 -22.32
CA ASP A 6 11.94 16.60 -21.91
C ASP A 6 10.53 16.39 -22.46
N ILE A 7 9.57 16.10 -21.57
CA ILE A 7 8.16 15.88 -21.94
C ILE A 7 7.39 17.10 -21.43
N ASP A 8 6.86 17.90 -22.37
CA ASP A 8 6.00 19.04 -22.07
C ASP A 8 4.57 18.55 -21.77
N LEU A 9 4.18 18.62 -20.50
CA LEU A 9 2.88 18.16 -20.01
C LEU A 9 1.75 19.15 -20.32
N ASP A 10 2.07 20.44 -20.50
CA ASP A 10 1.08 21.50 -20.72
C ASP A 10 0.52 21.48 -22.15
N ALA A 11 1.23 20.81 -23.06
CA ALA A 11 0.83 20.64 -24.45
C ALA A 11 -0.06 19.41 -24.71
N LEU A 12 -0.27 18.53 -23.73
CA LEU A 12 -0.98 17.26 -23.91
C LEU A 12 -2.46 17.39 -23.58
N ASP A 13 -3.31 16.76 -24.40
CA ASP A 13 -4.74 16.62 -24.11
C ASP A 13 -5.02 15.48 -23.11
N VAL A 14 -6.26 15.41 -22.60
CA VAL A 14 -6.64 14.40 -21.59
C VAL A 14 -6.37 12.96 -22.07
N PRO A 15 -6.78 12.55 -23.29
CA PRO A 15 -6.43 11.24 -23.84
C PRO A 15 -4.92 10.97 -23.98
N GLU A 16 -4.11 11.98 -24.26
CA GLU A 16 -2.65 11.86 -24.35
C GLU A 16 -2.00 11.73 -22.97
N LEU A 17 -2.49 12.48 -21.98
CA LEU A 17 -2.06 12.36 -20.59
C LEU A 17 -2.38 10.97 -20.03
N GLU A 18 -3.55 10.42 -20.36
CA GLU A 18 -3.92 9.06 -19.97
C GLU A 18 -3.01 8.00 -20.62
N ARG A 19 -2.71 8.15 -21.91
CA ARG A 19 -1.77 7.26 -22.61
C ARG A 19 -0.35 7.35 -22.04
N LEU A 20 0.11 8.55 -21.68
CA LEU A 20 1.41 8.79 -21.06
C LEU A 20 1.48 8.15 -19.67
N ARG A 21 0.46 8.36 -18.84
CA ARG A 21 0.31 7.71 -17.52
C ARG A 21 0.43 6.20 -17.65
N ASP A 22 -0.31 5.60 -18.59
CA ASP A 22 -0.35 4.15 -18.77
C ASP A 22 1.01 3.59 -19.28
N ALA A 23 1.68 4.33 -20.17
CA ALA A 23 3.01 3.97 -20.67
C ALA A 23 4.09 4.06 -19.57
N ILE A 24 4.05 5.11 -18.75
CA ILE A 24 4.94 5.29 -17.59
C ILE A 24 4.70 4.15 -16.59
N ASN A 25 3.45 3.85 -16.26
CA ASN A 25 3.10 2.76 -15.36
C ASN A 25 3.63 1.42 -15.87
N ARG A 26 3.42 1.09 -17.15
CA ARG A 26 3.99 -0.11 -17.78
C ARG A 26 5.52 -0.16 -17.68
N ARG A 27 6.20 0.99 -17.88
CA ARG A 27 7.66 1.06 -17.83
C ARG A 27 8.21 0.93 -16.41
N ILE A 28 7.50 1.47 -15.42
CA ILE A 28 7.83 1.32 -13.99
C ILE A 28 7.63 -0.14 -13.55
N LEU A 29 6.54 -0.77 -13.97
CA LEU A 29 6.25 -2.20 -13.72
C LEU A 29 7.29 -3.12 -14.37
N GLN A 30 7.79 -2.81 -15.57
CA GLN A 30 8.91 -3.55 -16.18
C GLN A 30 10.23 -3.40 -15.41
N LYS A 31 10.37 -2.33 -14.60
CA LYS A 31 11.60 -2.02 -13.86
C LYS A 31 11.56 -2.48 -12.40
N ARG A 32 10.38 -2.62 -11.79
CA ARG A 32 10.19 -3.02 -10.39
C ARG A 32 9.54 -4.40 -10.36
N ARG A 33 10.19 -5.36 -9.69
CA ARG A 33 9.85 -6.79 -9.70
C ARG A 33 8.57 -7.11 -8.89
N THR A 34 7.40 -6.71 -9.38
CA THR A 34 6.09 -7.34 -9.15
C THR A 34 5.38 -7.45 -10.50
N LYS A 35 5.03 -8.69 -10.87
CA LYS A 35 5.12 -9.20 -12.25
C LYS A 35 3.92 -8.83 -13.15
N GLY A 36 4.14 -7.95 -14.12
CA GLY A 36 3.58 -8.05 -15.48
C GLY A 36 2.10 -7.76 -15.72
N LEU A 37 1.27 -7.57 -14.68
CA LEU A 37 -0.15 -7.25 -14.84
C LEU A 37 -0.40 -5.75 -15.08
N THR A 38 -1.32 -5.45 -15.99
CA THR A 38 -1.86 -4.11 -16.21
C THR A 38 -2.90 -3.76 -15.14
N LEU A 39 -3.22 -2.46 -14.98
CA LEU A 39 -4.24 -2.01 -14.02
C LEU A 39 -5.60 -2.73 -14.20
N PRO A 40 -6.16 -2.88 -15.41
CA PRO A 40 -7.41 -3.64 -15.58
C PRO A 40 -7.32 -5.10 -15.14
N GLU A 41 -6.19 -5.77 -15.41
CA GLU A 41 -5.97 -7.16 -14.98
C GLU A 41 -5.85 -7.25 -13.46
N LEU A 42 -5.17 -6.28 -12.83
CA LEU A 42 -5.06 -6.20 -11.37
C LEU A 42 -6.43 -5.99 -10.71
N LEU A 43 -7.25 -5.07 -11.23
CA LEU A 43 -8.58 -4.82 -10.70
C LEU A 43 -9.50 -6.03 -10.90
N ARG A 44 -9.36 -6.76 -12.01
CA ARG A 44 -10.07 -8.03 -12.20
C ARG A 44 -9.65 -9.08 -11.18
N LEU A 45 -8.35 -9.26 -10.98
CA LEU A 45 -7.81 -10.18 -9.97
C LEU A 45 -8.27 -9.78 -8.56
N PHE A 46 -8.38 -8.48 -8.28
CA PHE A 46 -8.93 -7.97 -7.04
C PHE A 46 -10.40 -8.37 -6.83
N GLU A 47 -11.26 -8.22 -7.84
CA GLU A 47 -12.65 -8.70 -7.75
C GLU A 47 -12.73 -10.22 -7.54
N GLU A 48 -11.88 -11.00 -8.22
CA GLU A 48 -11.77 -12.45 -8.01
C GLU A 48 -11.30 -12.79 -6.58
N THR A 49 -10.34 -12.03 -6.05
CA THR A 49 -9.83 -12.19 -4.68
C THR A 49 -10.90 -11.88 -3.64
N LYS A 50 -11.73 -10.84 -3.84
CA LYS A 50 -12.87 -10.54 -2.96
C LYS A 50 -13.84 -11.72 -2.88
N ALA A 51 -14.15 -12.36 -4.00
CA ALA A 51 -15.03 -13.54 -3.99
C ALA A 51 -14.44 -14.67 -3.13
N VAL A 52 -13.14 -14.96 -3.30
CA VAL A 52 -12.46 -16.01 -2.53
C VAL A 52 -12.42 -15.67 -1.03
N LEU A 53 -12.11 -14.43 -0.66
CA LEU A 53 -12.12 -14.01 0.75
C LEU A 53 -13.50 -14.21 1.39
N ALA A 54 -14.57 -13.86 0.66
CA ALA A 54 -15.94 -14.08 1.13
C ALA A 54 -16.29 -15.57 1.28
N GLU A 55 -15.86 -16.42 0.34
CA GLU A 55 -16.02 -17.88 0.43
C GLU A 55 -15.30 -18.48 1.66
N HIS A 56 -14.16 -17.89 2.04
CA HIS A 56 -13.39 -18.25 3.23
C HIS A 56 -13.90 -17.60 4.54
N HIS A 57 -15.04 -16.91 4.50
CA HIS A 57 -15.62 -16.20 5.66
C HIS A 57 -14.70 -15.12 6.26
N LEU A 58 -13.78 -14.56 5.46
CA LEU A 58 -12.97 -13.41 5.85
C LEU A 58 -13.75 -12.13 5.55
N GLU A 59 -14.31 -11.52 6.60
CA GLU A 59 -15.17 -10.35 6.44
C GLU A 59 -14.41 -9.02 6.60
N TRP A 60 -14.83 -8.01 5.82
CA TRP A 60 -14.29 -6.66 5.89
C TRP A 60 -15.40 -5.61 5.96
N ARG A 61 -15.14 -4.53 6.71
CA ARG A 61 -15.96 -3.31 6.72
C ARG A 61 -15.68 -2.41 5.53
N SER A 62 -14.47 -2.48 4.97
CA SER A 62 -14.07 -1.67 3.80
C SER A 62 -12.96 -2.36 3.01
N LEU A 63 -13.16 -2.48 1.69
CA LEU A 63 -12.18 -3.00 0.73
C LEU A 63 -12.55 -2.53 -0.69
N GLU A 64 -12.56 -1.22 -0.92
CA GLU A 64 -12.88 -0.64 -2.25
C GLU A 64 -11.98 0.55 -2.61
N ARG A 65 -11.17 1.03 -1.66
CA ARG A 65 -10.25 2.15 -1.88
C ARG A 65 -8.90 1.59 -2.27
N TRP A 66 -8.32 2.10 -3.35
CA TRP A 66 -6.97 1.77 -3.76
C TRP A 66 -6.16 3.04 -4.01
N GLN A 67 -4.85 2.96 -3.84
CA GLN A 67 -3.90 4.05 -4.07
C GLN A 67 -2.60 3.51 -4.67
N TRP A 68 -1.92 4.35 -5.44
CA TRP A 68 -0.55 4.09 -5.84
C TRP A 68 0.40 4.54 -4.73
N MET A 69 1.11 3.60 -4.11
CA MET A 69 2.07 3.89 -3.06
C MET A 69 3.20 2.86 -3.06
N ASP A 70 4.39 3.26 -2.62
CA ASP A 70 5.60 2.43 -2.60
C ASP A 70 6.02 1.82 -3.97
N GLY A 71 5.43 2.31 -5.06
CA GLY A 71 5.69 1.84 -6.43
C GLY A 71 4.79 0.70 -6.91
N GLU A 72 3.69 0.44 -6.20
CA GLU A 72 2.64 -0.50 -6.61
C GLU A 72 1.25 0.03 -6.24
N ILE A 73 0.21 -0.69 -6.65
CA ILE A 73 -1.17 -0.41 -6.22
C ILE A 73 -1.44 -1.20 -4.95
N LYS A 74 -1.91 -0.51 -3.92
CA LYS A 74 -2.37 -1.10 -2.66
C LYS A 74 -3.84 -0.79 -2.42
N PHE A 75 -4.51 -1.69 -1.72
CA PHE A 75 -5.91 -1.63 -1.37
C PHE A 75 -6.05 -1.41 0.13
N TRP A 76 -6.94 -0.51 0.53
CA TRP A 76 -7.27 -0.30 1.93
C TRP A 76 -8.19 -1.42 2.41
N LEU A 77 -7.72 -2.20 3.37
CA LEU A 77 -8.48 -3.23 4.05
C LEU A 77 -8.83 -2.78 5.47
N ASN A 78 -10.09 -2.98 5.85
CA ASN A 78 -10.53 -2.89 7.23
C ASN A 78 -11.28 -4.19 7.59
N PRO A 79 -10.62 -5.19 8.20
CA PRO A 79 -11.26 -6.45 8.55
C PRO A 79 -12.29 -6.25 9.68
N VAL A 80 -13.31 -7.12 9.72
CA VAL A 80 -14.32 -7.10 10.80
C VAL A 80 -13.72 -7.59 12.12
N ASP A 81 -12.96 -8.69 12.06
CA ASP A 81 -12.19 -9.21 13.17
C ASP A 81 -10.85 -8.45 13.29
N GLN A 82 -10.82 -7.49 14.21
CA GLN A 82 -9.62 -6.69 14.48
C GLN A 82 -8.75 -7.27 15.60
N GLU A 83 -9.17 -8.38 16.24
CA GLU A 83 -8.34 -9.09 17.20
C GLU A 83 -7.34 -9.98 16.47
N SER A 84 -7.75 -10.58 15.35
CA SER A 84 -6.92 -11.46 14.54
C SER A 84 -6.20 -10.77 13.38
N TYR A 85 -6.71 -9.62 12.89
CA TYR A 85 -6.24 -9.01 11.64
C TYR A 85 -6.01 -7.50 11.73
N ARG A 86 -5.01 -7.02 10.99
CA ARG A 86 -4.62 -5.60 10.91
C ARG A 86 -5.38 -4.89 9.79
N ALA A 87 -5.83 -3.67 10.07
CA ALA A 87 -6.31 -2.74 9.04
C ALA A 87 -5.12 -1.98 8.44
N GLY A 88 -5.18 -1.68 7.14
CA GLY A 88 -4.06 -1.03 6.46
C GLY A 88 -4.14 -1.03 4.94
N TRP A 89 -3.05 -0.57 4.31
CA TRP A 89 -2.85 -0.63 2.86
C TRP A 89 -2.04 -1.87 2.50
N TYR A 90 -2.63 -2.75 1.69
CA TYR A 90 -2.06 -4.05 1.34
C TYR A 90 -2.00 -4.25 -0.17
N SER A 91 -0.97 -4.94 -0.65
CA SER A 91 -0.87 -5.34 -2.06
C SER A 91 -1.91 -6.41 -2.40
N ILE A 92 -2.10 -6.71 -3.69
CA ILE A 92 -2.95 -7.84 -4.09
C ILE A 92 -2.39 -9.18 -3.57
N ASP A 93 -1.07 -9.31 -3.50
CA ASP A 93 -0.40 -10.53 -3.04
C ASP A 93 -0.63 -10.74 -1.54
N ASP A 94 -0.64 -9.65 -0.74
CA ASP A 94 -0.96 -9.70 0.68
C ASP A 94 -2.41 -10.17 0.92
N LEU A 95 -3.36 -9.68 0.11
CA LEU A 95 -4.77 -10.09 0.19
C LEU A 95 -4.94 -11.58 -0.16
N ILE A 96 -4.20 -12.07 -1.16
CA ILE A 96 -4.19 -13.48 -1.53
C ILE A 96 -3.56 -14.32 -0.41
N ALA A 97 -2.47 -13.87 0.20
CA ALA A 97 -1.82 -14.57 1.33
C ALA A 97 -2.76 -14.66 2.55
N TRP A 98 -3.58 -13.64 2.78
CA TRP A 98 -4.54 -13.63 3.88
C TRP A 98 -5.60 -14.74 3.77
N VAL A 99 -5.98 -15.17 2.56
CA VAL A 99 -6.85 -16.35 2.35
C VAL A 99 -6.29 -17.60 3.04
N TYR A 100 -4.96 -17.72 3.09
CA TYR A 100 -4.24 -18.83 3.71
C TYR A 100 -3.82 -18.54 5.15
N ASN A 101 -4.33 -17.46 5.75
CA ASN A 101 -3.95 -16.98 7.08
C ASN A 101 -2.45 -16.69 7.20
N GLU A 102 -1.86 -16.12 6.14
CA GLU A 102 -0.46 -15.71 6.06
C GLU A 102 -0.33 -14.22 5.75
N GLY A 103 0.90 -13.70 5.89
CA GLY A 103 1.25 -12.36 5.46
C GLY A 103 0.97 -11.26 6.49
N PRO A 104 1.18 -9.99 6.11
CA PRO A 104 1.23 -8.86 7.05
C PRO A 104 -0.14 -8.45 7.63
N ILE A 105 -1.22 -9.07 7.14
CA ILE A 105 -2.59 -8.84 7.60
C ILE A 105 -2.84 -9.60 8.91
N VAL A 106 -2.23 -10.77 9.11
CA VAL A 106 -2.45 -11.61 10.29
C VAL A 106 -1.67 -11.09 11.50
N ILE A 107 -2.36 -10.98 12.65
CA ILE A 107 -1.74 -10.63 13.92
C ILE A 107 -1.18 -11.92 14.53
N HIS A 108 0.13 -12.08 14.45
CA HIS A 108 0.82 -13.12 15.20
C HIS A 108 1.04 -12.64 16.64
N PRO A 109 0.60 -13.40 17.67
CA PRO A 109 0.99 -13.10 19.04
C PRO A 109 2.51 -13.19 19.12
N LYS A 110 3.16 -12.17 19.72
CA LYS A 110 4.60 -12.19 19.96
C LYS A 110 4.93 -13.42 20.81
N THR A 111 5.43 -14.49 20.20
CA THR A 111 6.07 -15.57 20.94
C THR A 111 7.35 -15.02 21.54
N GLU A 112 7.57 -15.25 22.84
CA GLU A 112 8.70 -14.75 23.65
C GLU A 112 10.10 -15.20 23.16
N ASP A 113 10.20 -15.85 21.99
CA ASP A 113 11.44 -16.33 21.37
C ASP A 113 11.90 -15.48 20.15
N ASP A 114 11.17 -14.41 19.78
CA ASP A 114 11.54 -13.48 18.69
C ASP A 114 12.17 -12.17 19.21
N ASP A 115 12.84 -12.20 20.37
CA ASP A 115 13.52 -11.03 20.94
C ASP A 115 14.91 -10.75 20.30
N ASP A 116 15.35 -11.51 19.28
CA ASP A 116 16.69 -11.35 18.68
C ASP A 116 16.72 -10.85 17.21
N LEU A 117 15.58 -10.52 16.56
CA LEU A 117 15.60 -10.15 15.12
C LEU A 117 14.74 -8.95 14.68
N ASP A 118 14.29 -8.06 15.57
CA ASP A 118 13.49 -6.88 15.14
C ASP A 118 13.97 -5.51 15.67
N ASP A 119 15.23 -5.40 16.10
CA ASP A 119 15.92 -4.12 16.33
C ASP A 119 16.64 -3.58 15.07
N GLU A 120 16.23 -3.99 13.86
CA GLU A 120 16.83 -3.52 12.60
C GLU A 120 15.85 -2.76 11.68
N TRP A 121 14.86 -2.08 12.27
CA TRP A 121 13.93 -1.19 11.52
C TRP A 121 14.15 0.31 11.71
N ASP A 122 15.30 0.76 12.23
CA ASP A 122 15.57 2.22 12.28
C ASP A 122 17.04 2.66 12.18
N THR A 123 17.84 2.07 11.27
CA THR A 123 19.22 2.56 11.01
C THR A 123 19.56 2.80 9.54
N ARG A 124 18.56 3.04 8.67
CA ARG A 124 18.83 3.43 7.27
C ARG A 124 18.50 4.86 6.88
N ASN A 125 17.93 5.70 7.74
CA ASN A 125 17.84 7.13 7.44
C ASN A 125 18.00 7.99 8.70
N ASN A 126 19.12 8.70 8.74
CA ASN A 126 19.52 9.69 9.74
C ASN A 126 18.55 10.89 9.81
N VAL A 127 17.34 10.70 10.35
CA VAL A 127 16.38 11.76 10.59
C VAL A 127 15.94 11.71 12.06
N ALA A 128 16.54 12.60 12.86
CA ALA A 128 16.09 12.84 14.23
C ALA A 128 14.72 13.55 14.20
N ILE A 129 13.63 12.83 14.42
CA ILE A 129 12.31 13.42 14.62
C ILE A 129 12.28 14.05 16.01
N ARG A 130 12.48 15.37 16.08
CA ARG A 130 12.26 16.16 17.29
C ARG A 130 10.80 16.59 17.30
N TRP A 131 9.98 15.92 18.11
CA TRP A 131 8.60 16.34 18.36
C TRP A 131 8.59 17.76 18.92
N LEU A 132 7.79 18.64 18.29
CA LEU A 132 7.54 19.99 18.80
C LEU A 132 6.72 19.87 20.10
N PRO A 133 7.05 20.63 21.16
CA PRO A 133 6.27 20.60 22.39
C PRO A 133 4.84 21.11 22.15
N ASP A 134 3.87 20.43 22.76
CA ASP A 134 2.47 20.81 22.77
C ASP A 134 2.33 22.27 23.20
N SER A 135 1.69 23.07 22.36
CA SER A 135 1.34 24.45 22.68
C SER A 135 0.09 24.44 23.55
N GLU A 136 0.23 24.06 24.82
CA GLU A 136 -0.71 24.52 25.82
C GLU A 136 -0.41 25.97 26.20
N THR A 137 -1.48 26.72 26.44
CA THR A 137 -1.58 28.09 26.97
C THR A 137 -1.56 29.24 25.94
N HIS A 138 -2.77 29.66 25.53
CA HIS A 138 -3.09 31.09 25.47
C HIS A 138 -4.47 31.32 26.10
N THR A 139 -4.43 31.73 27.36
CA THR A 139 -5.50 32.45 28.05
C THR A 139 -5.75 33.81 27.40
N VAL A 140 -7.02 34.09 27.09
CA VAL A 140 -7.62 35.43 26.86
C VAL A 140 -9.12 35.23 27.13
N SER A 141 -9.88 36.01 27.88
CA SER A 141 -9.73 37.23 28.70
C SER A 141 -10.95 37.19 29.66
N ASN A 142 -10.96 37.81 30.84
CA ASN A 142 -11.21 39.24 31.06
C ASN A 142 -11.03 39.55 32.55
#